data_AF-A0A150QIK7-F1
#
_entry.id   AF-A0A150QIK7-F1
#
_cell.length_a   1.000
_cell.length_b   1.000
_cell.length_c   1.000
_cell.angle_alpha   90.00
_cell.angle_beta   90.00
_cell.angle_gamma   90.00
#
_symmetry.space_group_name_H-M   'P 1'
#
loop_
_entity.id
_entity.type
_entity.pdbx_description
1 polymer ?
#
loop_
_entity_poly.entity_id
_entity_poly.type
_entity_poly.pdbx_seq_one_letter_code
_entity_poly.pdbx_strand_id
1 'polypeptide(L)'
;MSMSMKLMSAVLMSVGIGFAGAAWAASGTADVPGSVAEGKDFGCGAKGQKACPMQGWMKTVMQSATTSGDGAKIASALEYVASKPPPGMTKWVAISKDGAEKAKKGDIDGAKASCKACHDLYKAEYKSKLRDAAF
;
A
#
# COMPACT_ATOMS: atom_id res chain seq x y z
N MET A 1 -0.20 25.51 -25.01
CA MET A 1 0.27 24.80 -26.21
C MET A 1 1.56 24.07 -25.87
N SER A 2 1.70 22.87 -26.44
CA SER A 2 2.90 22.12 -26.83
C SER A 2 4.20 22.33 -26.03
N MET A 3 4.76 21.34 -25.32
CA MET A 3 5.19 19.99 -25.74
C MET A 3 6.44 20.01 -26.63
N SER A 4 7.34 19.05 -26.35
CA SER A 4 8.40 18.51 -27.23
C SER A 4 9.70 19.32 -27.26
N MET A 5 10.90 18.75 -27.43
CA MET A 5 11.40 17.39 -27.70
C MET A 5 12.91 17.48 -27.32
N LYS A 6 13.50 16.56 -26.56
CA LYS A 6 14.15 15.31 -27.04
C LYS A 6 15.42 15.59 -27.86
N LEU A 7 16.56 15.04 -27.42
CA LEU A 7 17.73 14.52 -28.18
C LEU A 7 18.94 14.49 -27.21
N MET A 8 19.35 13.31 -26.72
CA MET A 8 20.35 12.42 -27.32
C MET A 8 21.74 13.06 -27.49
N SER A 9 22.69 12.60 -26.66
CA SER A 9 24.10 12.51 -27.04
C SER A 9 24.69 11.25 -26.42
N ALA A 10 25.34 10.47 -27.27
CA ALA A 10 26.03 9.24 -26.96
C ALA A 10 27.54 9.49 -26.87
N VAL A 11 28.23 8.43 -26.43
CA VAL A 11 29.67 8.12 -26.63
C VAL A 11 30.64 8.74 -25.60
N LEU A 12 31.30 7.88 -24.82
CA LEU A 12 32.74 7.64 -24.93
C LEU A 12 33.18 6.47 -24.03
N MET A 13 33.80 5.48 -24.68
CA MET A 13 34.52 4.36 -24.05
C MET A 13 35.90 4.81 -23.55
N SER A 14 36.38 4.24 -22.43
CA SER A 14 37.80 4.12 -22.13
C SER A 14 38.10 2.88 -21.27
N VAL A 15 38.81 1.93 -21.89
CA VAL A 15 39.66 0.87 -21.30
C VAL A 15 40.74 1.51 -20.41
N GLY A 16 41.29 0.98 -19.32
CA GLY A 16 41.27 -0.30 -18.60
C GLY A 16 42.28 -0.17 -17.43
N ILE A 17 42.56 -1.26 -16.69
CA ILE A 17 43.85 -1.63 -16.04
C ILE A 17 43.52 -2.75 -15.03
N GLY A 18 44.11 -3.92 -15.27
CA GLY A 18 43.99 -5.09 -14.42
C GLY A 18 44.86 -5.02 -13.16
N PHE A 19 44.39 -5.67 -12.11
CA PHE A 19 45.21 -6.18 -11.03
C PHE A 19 45.03 -7.70 -10.98
N ALA A 20 46.13 -8.42 -11.12
CA ALA A 20 46.22 -9.86 -10.89
C ALA A 20 46.58 -10.13 -9.43
N GLY A 21 45.90 -11.07 -8.79
CA GLY A 21 46.41 -11.71 -7.57
C GLY A 21 45.37 -12.25 -6.60
N ALA A 22 45.50 -13.56 -6.34
CA ALA A 22 44.99 -14.34 -5.20
C ALA A 22 43.57 -14.95 -5.28
N ALA A 23 43.59 -16.27 -5.46
CA ALA A 23 42.49 -17.20 -5.41
C ALA A 23 41.81 -17.28 -4.04
N TRP A 24 40.48 -17.37 -4.07
CA TRP A 24 39.71 -18.23 -3.17
C TRP A 24 38.44 -18.63 -3.93
N ALA A 25 38.24 -19.94 -4.00
CA ALA A 25 37.03 -20.53 -4.54
C ALA A 25 35.85 -20.12 -3.66
N ALA A 26 34.98 -19.27 -4.17
CA ALA A 26 33.63 -19.12 -3.66
C ALA A 26 32.71 -19.83 -4.65
N SER A 27 32.32 -21.04 -4.27
CA SER A 27 31.11 -21.71 -4.75
C SER A 27 29.92 -20.76 -4.55
N GLY A 28 29.65 -19.93 -5.56
CA GLY A 28 28.43 -19.17 -5.68
C GLY A 28 27.30 -20.13 -5.98
N THR A 29 26.68 -20.64 -4.92
CA THR A 29 25.34 -21.22 -4.98
C THR A 29 24.46 -20.26 -5.76
N ALA A 30 23.90 -20.77 -6.85
CA ALA A 30 22.86 -20.09 -7.61
C ALA A 30 21.87 -19.44 -6.63
N ASP A 31 21.73 -18.11 -6.73
CA ASP A 31 20.61 -17.39 -6.15
C ASP A 31 19.33 -18.02 -6.70
N VAL A 32 18.79 -18.96 -5.94
CA VAL A 32 17.45 -19.49 -6.14
C VAL A 32 16.55 -18.27 -5.93
N PRO A 33 15.79 -17.80 -6.95
CA PRO A 33 14.85 -16.73 -6.72
C PRO A 33 13.87 -17.23 -5.66
N GLY A 34 13.93 -16.61 -4.48
CA GLY A 34 13.06 -16.94 -3.35
C GLY A 34 11.63 -16.98 -3.86
N SER A 35 11.00 -18.15 -3.73
CA SER A 35 9.62 -18.38 -4.12
C SER A 35 8.77 -17.23 -3.59
N VAL A 36 8.30 -16.39 -4.51
CA VAL A 36 7.17 -15.52 -4.23
C VAL A 36 6.07 -16.46 -3.78
N ALA A 37 5.64 -16.34 -2.53
CA ALA A 37 4.51 -17.11 -2.04
C ALA A 37 3.37 -16.91 -3.04
N GLU A 38 3.00 -17.99 -3.73
CA GLU A 38 1.96 -17.98 -4.75
C GLU A 38 0.64 -17.72 -4.03
N GLY A 39 0.33 -16.43 -3.86
CA GLY A 39 -0.81 -15.99 -3.09
C GLY A 39 -2.08 -16.44 -3.79
N LYS A 40 -3.04 -16.97 -3.02
CA LYS A 40 -4.37 -17.35 -3.49
C LYS A 40 -4.91 -16.26 -4.44
N ASP A 41 -5.32 -16.66 -5.65
CA ASP A 41 -6.11 -15.78 -6.50
C ASP A 41 -7.55 -15.74 -5.98
N PHE A 42 -8.03 -14.54 -5.74
CA PHE A 42 -9.36 -14.28 -5.22
C PHE A 42 -10.33 -13.78 -6.29
N GLY A 43 -9.87 -13.58 -7.53
CA GLY A 43 -10.68 -13.02 -8.62
C GLY A 43 -11.17 -11.58 -8.37
N CYS A 44 -10.55 -10.85 -7.43
CA CYS A 44 -10.88 -9.48 -7.11
C CYS A 44 -9.70 -8.65 -6.57
N GLY A 45 -9.81 -7.34 -6.74
CA GLY A 45 -8.96 -6.34 -6.10
C GLY A 45 -7.56 -6.16 -6.70
N ALA A 46 -7.22 -6.87 -7.77
CA ALA A 46 -6.11 -6.50 -8.64
C ALA A 46 -6.52 -5.39 -9.63
N LYS A 47 -5.54 -4.79 -10.32
CA LYS A 47 -5.82 -3.80 -11.36
C LYS A 47 -6.60 -4.47 -12.50
N GLY A 48 -7.70 -3.86 -12.92
CA GLY A 48 -8.58 -4.41 -13.96
C GLY A 48 -9.61 -5.43 -13.45
N GLN A 49 -9.52 -5.87 -12.19
CA GLN A 49 -10.54 -6.70 -11.56
C GLN A 49 -11.57 -5.84 -10.81
N LYS A 50 -12.75 -6.42 -10.55
CA LYS A 50 -13.73 -5.84 -9.62
C LYS A 50 -13.11 -5.64 -8.25
N ALA A 51 -13.55 -4.62 -7.52
CA ALA A 51 -13.15 -4.45 -6.14
C ALA A 51 -13.63 -5.64 -5.30
N CYS A 52 -12.79 -6.08 -4.37
CA CYS A 52 -13.19 -7.02 -3.33
C CYS A 52 -14.20 -6.36 -2.36
N PRO A 53 -15.05 -7.12 -1.63
CA PRO A 53 -16.13 -6.55 -0.81
C PRO A 53 -15.67 -5.43 0.14
N MET A 54 -14.72 -5.72 1.04
CA MET A 54 -14.20 -4.71 1.98
C MET A 54 -13.45 -3.57 1.27
N GLN A 55 -12.69 -3.88 0.22
CA GLN A 55 -11.98 -2.86 -0.56
C GLN A 55 -12.95 -1.88 -1.24
N GLY A 56 -14.03 -2.41 -1.83
CA GLY A 56 -15.07 -1.63 -2.49
C GLY A 56 -15.80 -0.75 -1.48
N TRP A 57 -16.24 -1.33 -0.36
CA TRP A 57 -16.86 -0.58 0.72
C TRP A 57 -15.95 0.53 1.26
N MET A 58 -14.69 0.23 1.58
CA MET A 58 -13.75 1.23 2.11
C MET A 58 -13.54 2.38 1.13
N LYS A 59 -13.46 2.07 -0.17
CA LYS A 59 -13.37 3.10 -1.23
C LYS A 59 -14.62 3.98 -1.23
N THR A 60 -15.81 3.40 -1.20
CA THR A 60 -17.07 4.17 -1.17
C THR A 60 -17.16 5.08 0.06
N VAL A 61 -16.74 4.60 1.22
CA VAL A 61 -16.80 5.36 2.48
C VAL A 61 -15.75 6.47 2.53
N MET A 62 -14.51 6.18 2.16
CA MET A 62 -13.37 7.08 2.43
C MET A 62 -13.00 7.96 1.25
N GLN A 63 -13.30 7.57 0.00
CA GLN A 63 -12.73 8.25 -1.17
C GLN A 63 -13.14 9.73 -1.23
N SER A 64 -14.44 10.04 -1.12
CA SER A 64 -14.91 11.42 -1.20
C SER A 64 -14.34 12.29 -0.08
N ALA A 65 -14.34 11.77 1.16
CA ALA A 65 -13.81 12.46 2.33
C ALA A 65 -12.32 12.75 2.19
N THR A 66 -11.52 11.75 1.85
CA THR A 66 -10.06 11.90 1.72
C THR A 66 -9.65 12.81 0.56
N THR A 67 -10.38 12.82 -0.56
CA THR A 67 -10.11 13.74 -1.67
C THR A 67 -10.52 15.17 -1.39
N SER A 68 -11.44 15.40 -0.45
CA SER A 68 -11.94 16.73 -0.14
C SER A 68 -11.00 17.56 0.74
N GLY A 69 -10.08 16.92 1.47
CA GLY A 69 -9.24 17.59 2.47
C GLY A 69 -10.00 18.11 3.70
N ASP A 70 -11.29 17.81 3.81
CA ASP A 70 -12.19 18.29 4.87
C ASP A 70 -12.11 17.37 6.09
N GLY A 71 -11.53 17.89 7.18
CA GLY A 71 -11.36 17.15 8.42
C GLY A 71 -12.66 16.65 9.04
N ALA A 72 -13.77 17.39 8.91
CA ALA A 72 -15.06 16.96 9.42
C ALA A 72 -15.61 15.77 8.62
N LYS A 73 -15.49 15.81 7.28
CA LYS A 73 -15.88 14.67 6.43
C LYS A 73 -15.01 13.44 6.68
N ILE A 74 -13.70 13.64 6.85
CA ILE A 74 -12.78 12.54 7.18
C ILE A 74 -13.12 11.93 8.53
N ALA A 75 -13.42 12.75 9.54
CA ALA A 75 -13.83 12.29 10.85
C ALA A 75 -15.10 11.44 10.79
N SER A 76 -16.17 11.96 10.16
CA SER A 76 -17.44 11.23 10.02
C SER A 76 -17.26 9.91 9.25
N ALA A 77 -16.44 9.89 8.21
CA ALA A 77 -16.14 8.67 7.47
C ALA A 77 -15.39 7.65 8.34
N LEU A 78 -14.39 8.09 9.12
CA LEU A 78 -13.63 7.23 10.02
C LEU A 78 -14.47 6.70 11.19
N GLU A 79 -15.42 7.48 11.69
CA GLU A 79 -16.40 7.00 12.68
C GLU A 79 -17.29 5.90 12.10
N TYR A 80 -17.75 6.07 10.85
CA TYR A 80 -18.50 5.03 10.18
C TYR A 80 -17.65 3.78 9.97
N VAL A 81 -16.38 3.92 9.61
CA VAL A 81 -15.44 2.80 9.53
C VAL A 81 -15.31 2.10 10.88
N ALA A 82 -15.18 2.85 11.97
CA ALA A 82 -15.08 2.29 13.33
C ALA A 82 -16.33 1.48 13.75
N SER A 83 -17.50 1.75 13.15
CA SER A 83 -18.74 1.03 13.44
C SER A 83 -18.84 -0.35 12.78
N LYS A 84 -17.92 -0.70 11.88
CA LYS A 84 -17.92 -1.93 11.09
C LYS A 84 -16.60 -2.71 11.25
N PRO A 85 -16.25 -3.20 12.46
CA PRO A 85 -15.02 -3.96 12.66
C PRO A 85 -15.11 -5.33 11.96
N PRO A 86 -14.13 -5.68 11.11
CA PRO A 86 -13.99 -7.04 10.60
C PRO A 86 -13.63 -8.03 11.74
N PRO A 87 -14.08 -9.29 11.66
CA PRO A 87 -13.65 -10.33 12.60
C PRO A 87 -12.12 -10.45 12.66
N GLY A 88 -11.56 -10.54 13.87
CA GLY A 88 -10.11 -10.70 14.08
C GLY A 88 -9.27 -9.41 14.03
N MET A 89 -9.82 -8.27 13.59
CA MET A 89 -9.08 -7.00 13.52
C MET A 89 -9.27 -6.14 14.78
N THR A 90 -8.71 -6.60 15.90
CA THR A 90 -8.98 -6.06 17.26
C THR A 90 -8.62 -4.58 17.47
N LYS A 91 -7.70 -4.01 16.70
CA LYS A 91 -7.30 -2.59 16.77
C LYS A 91 -8.06 -1.70 15.80
N TRP A 92 -8.94 -2.25 14.96
CA TRP A 92 -9.70 -1.53 13.95
C TRP A 92 -10.41 -0.30 14.54
N VAL A 93 -11.28 -0.52 15.52
CA VAL A 93 -12.09 0.54 16.14
C VAL A 93 -11.20 1.62 16.76
N ALA A 94 -10.14 1.22 17.46
CA ALA A 94 -9.25 2.15 18.14
C ALA A 94 -8.49 3.04 17.14
N ILE A 95 -7.90 2.46 16.09
CA ILE A 95 -7.16 3.21 15.08
C ILE A 95 -8.09 4.13 14.28
N SER A 96 -9.28 3.65 13.90
CA SER A 96 -10.26 4.48 13.19
C SER A 96 -10.76 5.66 14.03
N LYS A 97 -11.06 5.45 15.31
CA LYS A 97 -11.46 6.54 16.22
C LYS A 97 -10.33 7.55 16.43
N ASP A 98 -9.10 7.09 16.63
CA ASP A 98 -7.94 7.95 16.76
C ASP A 98 -7.75 8.86 15.52
N GLY A 99 -7.88 8.29 14.31
CA GLY A 99 -7.84 9.09 13.08
C GLY A 99 -9.00 10.09 12.99
N ALA A 100 -10.20 9.70 13.43
CA ALA A 100 -11.35 10.60 13.45
C ALA A 100 -11.12 11.78 14.40
N GLU A 101 -10.59 11.53 15.61
CA GLU A 101 -10.28 12.59 16.58
C GLU A 101 -9.23 13.57 16.07
N LYS A 102 -8.21 13.08 15.38
CA LYS A 102 -7.21 13.94 14.73
C LYS A 102 -7.82 14.78 13.61
N ALA A 103 -8.63 14.16 12.75
CA ALA A 103 -9.32 14.86 11.68
C ALA A 103 -10.27 15.97 12.20
N LYS A 104 -10.99 15.72 13.30
CA LYS A 104 -11.83 16.74 13.97
C LYS A 104 -11.05 17.95 14.46
N LYS A 105 -9.79 17.75 14.86
CA LYS A 105 -8.88 18.82 15.32
C LYS A 105 -8.21 19.56 14.16
N GLY A 106 -8.52 19.22 12.91
CA GLY A 106 -7.83 19.74 11.73
C GLY A 106 -6.47 19.11 11.46
N ASP A 107 -6.07 18.09 12.24
CA ASP A 107 -4.83 17.34 12.04
C ASP A 107 -5.04 16.27 10.95
N ILE A 108 -5.03 16.73 9.70
CA ILE A 108 -5.25 15.87 8.53
C ILE A 108 -4.09 14.88 8.34
N ASP A 109 -2.86 15.29 8.60
CA ASP A 109 -1.69 14.42 8.43
C ASP A 109 -1.63 13.35 9.52
N GLY A 110 -2.00 13.69 10.75
CA GLY A 110 -2.19 12.72 11.80
C GLY A 110 -3.35 11.75 11.50
N ALA A 111 -4.46 12.20 10.91
CA ALA A 111 -5.51 11.29 10.45
C ALA A 111 -5.01 10.33 9.34
N LYS A 112 -4.19 10.81 8.40
CA LYS A 112 -3.53 9.96 7.40
C LYS A 112 -2.56 8.96 8.04
N ALA A 113 -1.88 9.33 9.12
CA ALA A 113 -1.04 8.41 9.87
C ALA A 113 -1.85 7.25 10.46
N SER A 114 -3.06 7.50 10.96
CA SER A 114 -3.98 6.43 11.41
C SER A 114 -4.43 5.53 10.25
N CYS A 115 -4.69 6.09 9.05
CA CYS A 115 -4.96 5.29 7.85
C CYS A 115 -3.78 4.36 7.52
N LYS A 116 -2.54 4.87 7.61
CA LYS A 116 -1.33 4.09 7.40
C LYS A 116 -1.20 2.98 8.45
N ALA A 117 -1.37 3.30 9.72
CA ALA A 117 -1.28 2.33 10.81
C ALA A 117 -2.28 1.18 10.64
N CYS A 118 -3.54 1.48 10.28
CA CYS A 118 -4.54 0.44 10.00
C CYS A 118 -4.13 -0.44 8.81
N HIS A 119 -3.62 0.16 7.74
CA HIS A 119 -3.18 -0.58 6.56
C HIS A 119 -1.92 -1.41 6.82
N ASP A 120 -0.95 -0.90 7.53
CA ASP A 120 0.27 -1.64 7.85
C ASP A 120 -0.05 -2.88 8.70
N LEU A 121 -1.00 -2.75 9.63
CA LEU A 121 -1.38 -3.83 10.52
C LEU A 121 -2.18 -4.94 9.81
N TYR A 122 -3.11 -4.58 8.92
CA TYR A 122 -4.11 -5.52 8.41
C TYR A 122 -4.08 -5.79 6.91
N LYS A 123 -3.45 -4.94 6.10
CA LYS A 123 -3.53 -5.06 4.62
C LYS A 123 -2.87 -6.32 4.09
N ALA A 124 -1.78 -6.77 4.71
CA ALA A 124 -1.09 -8.00 4.30
C ALA A 124 -1.95 -9.24 4.56
N GLU A 125 -2.53 -9.34 5.75
CA GLU A 125 -3.45 -10.42 6.11
C GLU A 125 -4.70 -10.39 5.23
N TYR A 126 -5.31 -9.21 5.07
CA TYR A 126 -6.48 -9.05 4.20
C TYR A 126 -6.19 -9.54 2.77
N LYS A 127 -5.05 -9.12 2.19
CA LYS A 127 -4.68 -9.48 0.82
C LYS A 127 -4.41 -10.97 0.63
N SER A 128 -3.96 -11.66 1.68
CA SER A 128 -3.57 -13.08 1.63
C SER A 128 -4.69 -14.04 2.03
N LYS A 129 -5.66 -13.59 2.84
CA LYS A 129 -6.67 -14.48 3.42
C LYS A 129 -8.11 -14.04 3.26
N LEU A 130 -8.39 -12.74 3.13
CA LEU A 130 -9.75 -12.20 3.36
C LEU A 130 -10.32 -11.39 2.19
N ARG A 131 -9.69 -11.42 1.01
CA ARG A 131 -10.13 -10.61 -0.14
C ARG A 131 -11.55 -10.96 -0.60
N ASP A 132 -11.94 -12.22 -0.57
CA ASP A 132 -13.28 -12.67 -0.95
C ASP A 132 -14.25 -12.79 0.25
N ALA A 133 -13.79 -12.44 1.46
CA ALA A 133 -14.63 -12.49 2.64
C ALA A 133 -15.80 -11.50 2.51
N ALA A 134 -16.96 -11.91 3.03
CA ALA A 134 -18.12 -11.04 3.13
C ALA A 134 -17.83 -9.85 4.06
N PHE A 135 -18.33 -8.68 3.69
CA PHE A 135 -18.12 -7.42 4.40
C PHE A 135 -19.36 -6.54 4.34
#